data_AF-A0A6J6GS88-F1
#
_entry.id   AF-A0A6J6GS88-F1
#
_cell.length_a   1.000
_cell.length_b   1.000
_cell.length_c   1.000
_cell.angle_alpha   90.00
_cell.angle_beta   90.00
_cell.angle_gamma   90.00
#
_symmetry.space_group_name_H-M   'P 1'
#
loop_
_entity.id
_entity.type
_entity.pdbx_description
1 polymer ?
#
loop_
_entity_poly.entity_id
_entity_poly.type
_entity_poly.pdbx_seq_one_letter_code
_entity_poly.pdbx_strand_id
1 'polypeptide(L)'
;MRTNFPTHDPTLFSSSDLAIRGQRNSNTGWTHPAGSNVVAWVKKAGNSPLAYLQFGDGPVTYGDPNFRRALSNAITWAASADARLWASTEA
;
A
#
# COMPACT_ATOMS: atom_id res chain seq x y z
N MET A 1 1.69 5.32 -6.71
CA MET A 1 1.17 4.33 -7.70
C MET A 1 -0.28 4.03 -7.36
N ARG A 2 -1.08 3.59 -8.34
CA ARG A 2 -2.50 3.28 -8.14
C ARG A 2 -2.83 1.87 -8.63
N THR A 3 -3.70 1.17 -7.91
CA THR A 3 -4.26 -0.12 -8.34
C THR A 3 -5.52 0.08 -9.19
N ASN A 4 -5.77 -0.86 -10.09
CA ASN A 4 -7.05 -1.00 -10.80
C ASN A 4 -7.97 -2.02 -10.13
N PHE A 5 -7.55 -2.67 -9.04
CA PHE A 5 -8.41 -3.53 -8.24
C PHE A 5 -9.59 -2.69 -7.70
N PRO A 6 -10.84 -3.15 -7.82
CA PRO A 6 -12.02 -2.39 -7.40
C PRO A 6 -12.16 -2.45 -5.87
N THR A 7 -11.32 -1.68 -5.16
CA THR A 7 -11.22 -1.63 -3.69
C THR A 7 -12.50 -1.20 -2.97
N HIS A 8 -13.52 -0.76 -3.71
CA HIS A 8 -14.81 -0.33 -3.20
C HIS A 8 -15.91 -1.39 -3.38
N ASP A 9 -15.66 -2.46 -4.13
CA ASP A 9 -16.65 -3.51 -4.37
C ASP A 9 -16.75 -4.42 -3.14
N PRO A 10 -17.86 -4.37 -2.36
CA PRO A 10 -17.97 -5.14 -1.14
C PRO A 10 -18.00 -6.65 -1.38
N THR A 11 -18.34 -7.11 -2.59
CA THR A 11 -18.41 -8.55 -2.93
C THR A 11 -17.04 -9.21 -2.96
N LEU A 12 -15.96 -8.43 -3.01
CA LEU A 12 -14.59 -8.91 -3.03
C LEU A 12 -13.93 -9.00 -1.65
N PHE A 13 -14.67 -8.70 -0.59
CA PHE A 13 -14.16 -8.69 0.78
C PHE A 13 -14.98 -9.63 1.66
N SER A 14 -14.33 -10.18 2.69
CA SER A 14 -14.94 -11.06 3.68
C SER A 14 -14.37 -10.76 5.06
N SER A 15 -15.19 -10.96 6.10
CA SER A 15 -14.79 -10.71 7.48
C SER A 15 -14.18 -11.96 8.12
N SER A 16 -12.94 -11.83 8.59
CA SER A 16 -12.28 -12.88 9.38
C SER A 16 -12.99 -13.13 10.72
N ASP A 17 -13.57 -12.09 11.34
CA ASP A 17 -14.35 -12.24 12.59
C ASP A 17 -15.62 -13.07 12.34
N LEU A 18 -16.37 -12.78 11.27
CA LEU A 18 -17.55 -13.56 10.91
C LEU A 18 -17.20 -15.01 10.56
N ALA A 19 -16.07 -15.22 9.88
CA ALA A 19 -15.58 -16.56 9.59
C ALA A 19 -15.29 -17.36 10.87
N ILE A 20 -14.65 -16.75 11.88
CA ILE A 20 -14.40 -17.38 13.20
C ILE A 20 -15.70 -17.72 13.92
N ARG A 21 -16.77 -16.93 13.72
CA ARG A 21 -18.11 -17.15 14.27
C ARG A 21 -18.97 -18.15 13.47
N GLY A 22 -18.39 -18.82 12.47
CA GLY A 22 -19.07 -19.83 11.66
C GLY A 22 -19.77 -19.29 10.41
N GLN A 23 -19.61 -18.01 10.09
CA GLN A 23 -20.16 -17.37 8.89
C GLN A 23 -19.05 -17.15 7.85
N ARG A 24 -18.54 -18.24 7.27
CA ARG A 24 -17.48 -18.19 6.26
C ARG A 24 -17.94 -17.41 5.02
N ASN A 25 -17.03 -16.62 4.43
CA ASN A 25 -17.28 -15.79 3.24
C ASN A 25 -18.38 -14.73 3.43
N SER A 26 -18.66 -14.33 4.67
CA SER A 26 -19.63 -13.28 4.96
C SER A 26 -18.95 -11.92 5.12
N ASN A 27 -19.61 -10.88 4.64
CA ASN A 27 -19.32 -9.47 4.89
C ASN A 27 -20.56 -8.75 5.49
N THR A 28 -21.49 -9.50 6.10
CA THR A 28 -22.75 -8.95 6.63
C THR A 28 -22.49 -7.78 7.57
N GLY A 29 -23.18 -6.66 7.32
CA GLY A 29 -23.06 -5.44 8.12
C GLY A 29 -21.81 -4.60 7.82
N TRP A 30 -20.96 -5.03 6.88
CA TRP A 30 -19.80 -4.26 6.44
C TRP A 30 -20.10 -3.48 5.15
N THR A 31 -19.77 -2.20 5.16
CA THR A 31 -19.76 -1.35 3.97
C THR A 31 -18.45 -0.56 3.95
N HIS A 32 -17.91 -0.34 2.76
CA HIS A 32 -16.71 0.46 2.57
C HIS A 32 -17.02 1.58 1.57
N PRO A 33 -16.75 2.86 1.91
CA PRO A 33 -16.87 3.93 0.95
C PRO A 33 -15.87 3.74 -0.19
N ALA A 34 -16.06 4.46 -1.30
CA ALA A 34 -15.07 4.48 -2.36
C ALA A 34 -13.74 5.07 -1.83
N GLY A 35 -12.84 4.20 -1.39
CA GLY A 35 -11.53 4.56 -0.87
C GLY A 35 -10.54 4.92 -1.97
N SER A 36 -9.40 5.46 -1.56
CA SER A 36 -8.28 5.73 -2.49
C SER A 36 -7.73 4.42 -3.05
N ASN A 37 -7.48 4.39 -4.37
CA ASN A 37 -6.76 3.30 -5.02
C ASN A 37 -5.24 3.51 -4.99
N VAL A 38 -4.73 4.45 -4.18
CA VAL A 38 -3.29 4.68 -4.03
C VAL A 38 -2.66 3.54 -3.24
N VAL A 39 -1.71 2.85 -3.87
CA VAL A 39 -1.00 1.68 -3.31
C VAL A 39 0.48 1.93 -3.06
N ALA A 40 0.94 3.15 -3.36
CA ALA A 40 2.29 3.59 -3.03
C ALA A 40 2.34 5.11 -2.94
N TRP A 41 3.04 5.63 -1.93
CA TRP A 41 3.20 7.06 -1.67
C TRP A 41 4.52 7.33 -0.95
N VAL A 42 4.90 8.61 -0.89
CA VAL A 42 5.99 9.10 -0.05
C VAL A 42 5.43 10.03 1.02
N LYS A 43 6.07 10.10 2.18
CA LYS A 43 5.74 11.04 3.25
C LYS A 43 6.97 11.45 4.05
N LYS A 44 6.83 12.52 4.83
CA LYS A 44 7.74 12.86 5.93
C LYS A 44 7.35 12.07 7.19
N ALA A 45 8.33 11.50 7.87
CA ALA A 45 8.19 10.90 9.19
C ALA A 45 9.22 11.56 10.13
N GLY A 46 8.85 12.71 10.68
CA GLY A 46 9.84 13.68 11.16
C GLY A 46 10.80 14.06 10.02
N ASN A 47 12.10 14.11 10.30
CA ASN A 47 13.15 14.40 9.32
C ASN A 47 13.50 13.20 8.42
N SER A 48 12.74 12.10 8.46
CA SER A 48 12.97 10.92 7.63
C SER A 48 12.09 10.93 6.38
N PRO A 49 12.66 10.84 5.16
CA PRO A 49 11.88 10.52 3.97
C PRO A 49 11.43 9.06 4.05
N LEU A 50 10.14 8.83 3.84
CA LEU A 50 9.55 7.49 3.85
C LEU A 50 8.87 7.23 2.52
N ALA A 51 9.21 6.11 1.88
CA ALA A 51 8.47 5.56 0.75
C ALA A 51 7.71 4.31 1.22
N TYR A 52 6.40 4.27 0.96
CA TYR A 52 5.55 3.12 1.25
C TYR A 52 5.09 2.47 -0.07
N LEU A 53 5.23 1.15 -0.16
CA LEU A 53 4.73 0.31 -1.24
C LEU A 53 3.84 -0.79 -0.61
N GLN A 54 2.56 -0.85 -0.97
CA GLN A 54 1.61 -1.81 -0.37
C GLN A 54 1.81 -3.25 -0.85
N PHE A 55 2.27 -3.40 -2.09
CA PHE A 55 2.43 -4.68 -2.78
C PHE A 55 3.82 -5.28 -2.50
N GLY A 56 3.93 -6.60 -2.59
CA GLY A 56 5.17 -7.33 -2.26
C GLY A 56 4.95 -8.61 -1.44
N ASP A 57 3.74 -9.19 -1.49
CA ASP A 57 3.30 -10.29 -0.61
C ASP A 57 4.11 -11.59 -0.77
N GLY A 58 4.65 -11.86 -1.97
CA GLY A 58 5.34 -13.12 -2.20
C GLY A 58 6.35 -13.15 -3.35
N PRO A 59 7.05 -14.29 -3.51
CA PRO A 59 8.17 -14.45 -4.46
C PRO A 59 7.82 -14.09 -5.90
N VAL A 60 6.57 -14.34 -6.31
CA VAL A 60 6.07 -13.98 -7.66
C VAL A 60 6.17 -12.48 -7.90
N THR A 61 5.83 -11.64 -6.92
CA THR A 61 5.94 -10.18 -7.02
C THR A 61 7.39 -9.74 -7.16
N TYR A 62 8.32 -10.35 -6.42
CA TYR A 62 9.76 -10.09 -6.57
C TYR A 62 10.31 -10.53 -7.94
N GLY A 63 9.64 -11.49 -8.59
CA GLY A 63 9.89 -11.91 -9.97
C GLY A 63 9.48 -10.89 -11.03
N ASP A 64 8.60 -9.93 -10.72
CA ASP A 64 8.16 -8.89 -11.67
C ASP A 64 9.23 -7.79 -11.84
N PRO A 65 9.74 -7.54 -13.06
CA PRO A 65 10.71 -6.47 -13.31
C PRO A 65 10.18 -5.06 -12.97
N ASN A 66 8.89 -4.80 -13.12
CA ASN A 66 8.28 -3.52 -12.80
C ASN A 66 8.28 -3.29 -11.29
N PHE A 67 7.97 -4.33 -10.51
CA PHE A 67 8.05 -4.28 -9.06
C PHE A 67 9.48 -4.00 -8.60
N ARG A 68 10.46 -4.74 -9.13
CA ARG A 68 11.88 -4.51 -8.78
C ARG A 68 12.33 -3.10 -9.12
N ARG A 69 11.87 -2.54 -10.24
CA ARG A 69 12.15 -1.15 -10.61
C ARG A 69 11.52 -0.16 -9.62
N ALA A 70 10.27 -0.38 -9.23
CA ALA A 70 9.60 0.46 -8.23
C ALA A 70 10.34 0.43 -6.88
N LEU A 71 10.71 -0.77 -6.43
CA LEU A 71 11.46 -1.00 -5.20
C LEU A 71 12.83 -0.33 -5.24
N SER A 72 13.60 -0.55 -6.32
CA SER A 72 14.90 0.08 -6.51
C SER A 72 14.80 1.60 -6.50
N ASN A 73 13.83 2.16 -7.22
CA ASN A 73 13.62 3.61 -7.24
C ASN A 73 13.26 4.17 -5.86
N ALA A 74 12.41 3.46 -5.10
CA ALA A 74 12.04 3.87 -3.75
C ALA A 74 13.24 3.88 -2.80
N ILE A 75 14.08 2.84 -2.85
CA ILE A 75 15.31 2.74 -2.04
C ILE A 75 16.28 3.87 -2.42
N THR A 76 16.57 4.03 -3.72
CA THR A 76 17.47 5.09 -4.20
C THR A 76 16.97 6.47 -3.82
N TRP A 77 15.67 6.73 -3.97
CA TRP A 77 15.07 8.00 -3.57
C TRP A 77 15.18 8.23 -2.05
N ALA A 78 14.78 7.27 -1.22
CA ALA A 78 14.83 7.42 0.25
C ALA A 78 16.26 7.62 0.78
N ALA A 79 17.26 7.06 0.09
CA ALA A 79 18.68 7.23 0.42
C ALA A 79 19.28 8.56 -0.09
N SER A 80 18.60 9.28 -0.99
CA SER A 80 19.13 10.48 -1.64
C SER A 80 19.25 11.67 -0.68
N ALA A 81 20.22 12.55 -0.96
CA ALA A 81 20.38 13.81 -0.24
C ALA A 81 19.13 14.70 -0.41
N ASP A 82 18.57 14.77 -1.62
CA ASP A 82 17.38 15.57 -1.91
C ASP A 82 16.16 15.13 -1.09
N ALA A 83 15.94 13.82 -0.94
CA ALA A 83 14.84 13.32 -0.12
C ALA A 83 15.04 13.62 1.38
N ARG A 84 16.29 13.54 1.87
CA ARG A 84 16.61 13.93 3.26
C ARG A 84 16.42 15.42 3.49
N LEU A 85 16.87 16.25 2.54
CA LEU A 85 16.67 17.69 2.58
C LEU A 85 15.18 18.03 2.59
N TRP A 86 14.41 17.46 1.66
CA TRP A 86 12.95 17.59 1.60
C TRP A 86 12.27 17.17 2.91
N ALA A 87 12.71 16.08 3.53
CA ALA A 87 12.13 15.63 4.80
C ALA A 87 12.48 16.53 5.98
N SER A 88 13.65 17.20 5.93
CA SER A 88 14.09 18.16 6.96
C SER A 88 13.49 19.55 6.84
N THR A 89 12.72 19.85 5.78
CA THR A 89 12.03 21.13 5.71
C THR A 89 10.87 21.15 6.69
N GLU A 90 10.68 22.27 7.38
CA GLU A 90 9.49 22.54 8.17
C GLU A 90 8.22 22.33 7.32
N ALA A 91 7.13 21.93 7.98
CA ALA A 91 5.85 21.64 7.33
C ALA A 91 5.04 22.91 7.05
#